data_AF-A0A1Y1SYY5-F1
#
_entry.id   AF-A0A1Y1SYY5-F1
#
_cell.length_a   1.000
_cell.length_b   1.000
_cell.length_c   1.000
_cell.angle_alpha   90.00
_cell.angle_beta   90.00
_cell.angle_gamma   90.00
#
_symmetry.space_group_name_H-M   'P 1'
#
loop_
_entity.id
_entity.type
_entity.pdbx_description
1 polymer ?
#
loop_
_entity_poly.entity_id
_entity_poly.type
_entity_poly.pdbx_seq_one_letter_code
_entity_poly.pdbx_strand_id
1 'polypeptide(L)'
;MSKAFKIAPGRYVIPNVGSVDAQKEVSDNVLFEIYKLPRRVFPWIELGPDAEAFLKKQKLHVKDFAKLVNNARTKNEIELLARISDTKTIDRIAETKLKALENSLKN
;
A
#
# COMPACT_ATOMS: atom_id res chain seq x y z
N MET A 1 6.89 19.33 1.76
CA MET A 1 6.77 18.15 0.87
C MET A 1 5.70 17.26 1.46
N SER A 2 4.78 16.76 0.63
CA SER A 2 3.79 15.79 1.11
C SER A 2 4.46 14.42 1.24
N LYS A 3 3.91 13.52 2.06
CA LYS A 3 4.51 12.18 2.24
C LYS A 3 3.89 11.17 1.28
N ALA A 4 4.69 10.19 0.87
CA ALA A 4 4.22 9.09 0.04
C ALA A 4 3.28 8.14 0.80
N PHE A 5 3.41 8.08 2.13
CA PHE A 5 2.59 7.24 2.99
C PHE A 5 2.14 8.01 4.22
N LYS A 6 1.00 7.61 4.77
CA LYS A 6 0.43 8.13 6.01
C LYS A 6 0.28 7.01 7.02
N ILE A 7 0.66 7.29 8.25
CA ILE A 7 0.56 6.39 9.40
C ILE A 7 0.04 7.21 10.57
N ALA A 8 -0.80 6.61 11.42
CA ALA A 8 -1.23 7.27 12.65
C ALA A 8 -0.01 7.56 13.56
N PRO A 9 -0.01 8.66 14.32
CA PRO A 9 1.07 8.94 15.25
C PRO A 9 1.08 7.91 16.39
N GLY A 10 2.27 7.39 16.72
CA GLY A 10 2.42 6.39 17.77
C GLY A 10 3.80 5.72 17.73
N ARG A 11 4.09 4.91 18.76
CA ARG A 11 5.27 4.06 18.80
C ARG A 11 4.86 2.62 18.49
N TYR A 12 5.41 2.06 17.43
CA TYR A 12 5.05 0.75 16.92
C TYR A 12 6.25 -0.19 16.97
N VAL A 13 6.01 -1.44 17.37
CA VAL A 13 6.97 -2.53 17.20
C VAL A 13 6.45 -3.40 16.06
N ILE A 14 7.10 -3.29 14.90
CA ILE A 14 6.59 -3.85 13.65
C ILE A 14 7.48 -5.04 13.25
N PRO A 15 6.90 -6.23 12.99
CA PRO A 15 7.67 -7.39 12.54
C PRO A 15 8.47 -7.10 11.28
N ASN A 16 9.74 -7.55 11.24
CA ASN A 16 10.70 -7.35 10.14
C ASN A 16 11.13 -5.91 9.85
N VAL A 17 10.56 -4.91 10.54
CA VAL A 17 10.93 -3.49 10.40
C VAL A 17 11.62 -2.98 11.67
N GLY A 18 11.16 -3.42 12.85
CA GLY A 18 11.70 -3.00 14.15
C GLY A 18 10.82 -1.97 14.85
N SER A 19 11.44 -1.18 15.74
CA SER A 19 10.75 -0.13 16.49
C SER A 19 10.68 1.16 15.69
N VAL A 20 9.47 1.65 15.43
CA VAL A 20 9.21 2.87 14.65
C VAL A 20 8.45 3.87 15.52
N ASP A 21 9.02 5.05 15.71
CA ASP A 21 8.36 6.17 16.38
C ASP A 21 7.75 7.11 15.33
N ALA A 22 6.47 6.88 15.02
CA ALA A 22 5.69 7.68 14.08
C ALA A 22 5.22 9.03 14.67
N GLN A 23 5.56 9.35 15.92
CA GLN A 23 5.44 10.73 16.43
C GLN A 23 6.56 11.63 15.90
N LYS A 24 7.63 11.03 15.38
CA LYS A 24 8.75 11.73 14.75
C LYS A 24 8.68 11.59 13.24
N GLU A 25 9.56 12.30 12.56
CA GLU A 25 9.67 12.19 11.12
C GLU A 25 10.21 10.80 10.72
N VAL A 26 9.36 9.99 10.08
CA VAL A 26 9.73 8.69 9.50
C VAL A 26 9.95 8.84 7.98
N SER A 27 11.02 8.24 7.45
CA SER A 27 11.31 8.28 6.02
C SER A 27 10.32 7.46 5.18
N ASP A 28 10.06 7.89 3.94
CA ASP A 28 9.15 7.17 3.04
C ASP A 28 9.63 5.75 2.72
N ASN A 29 10.95 5.50 2.76
CA ASN A 29 11.51 4.15 2.61
C ASN A 29 11.08 3.21 3.75
N VAL A 30 11.14 3.67 5.00
CA VAL A 30 10.67 2.89 6.15
C VAL A 30 9.17 2.69 6.09
N LEU A 31 8.42 3.74 5.74
CA LEU A 31 6.96 3.63 5.57
C LEU A 31 6.60 2.67 4.45
N PHE A 32 7.39 2.61 3.37
CA PHE A 32 7.20 1.64 2.30
C PHE A 32 7.44 0.20 2.76
N GLU A 33 8.46 -0.06 3.58
CA GLU A 33 8.67 -1.38 4.19
C GLU A 33 7.47 -1.81 5.02
N ILE A 34 6.89 -0.89 5.82
CA ILE A 34 5.68 -1.15 6.59
C ILE A 34 4.48 -1.38 5.68
N TYR A 35 4.35 -0.62 4.59
CA TYR A 35 3.25 -0.71 3.64
C TYR A 35 3.21 -2.06 2.91
N LYS A 36 4.37 -2.67 2.65
CA LYS A 36 4.47 -4.01 2.05
C LYS A 36 3.99 -5.13 2.96
N LEU A 37 3.90 -4.90 4.28
CA LEU A 37 3.43 -5.92 5.21
C LEU A 37 1.96 -6.24 4.94
N PRO A 38 1.55 -7.50 5.18
CA PRO A 38 0.13 -7.86 5.13
C PRO A 38 -0.68 -6.95 6.06
N ARG A 39 -1.86 -6.49 5.62
CA ARG A 39 -2.72 -5.60 6.43
C ARG A 39 -3.14 -6.19 7.77
N ARG A 40 -3.15 -7.52 7.90
CA ARG A 40 -3.35 -8.23 9.18
C ARG A 40 -2.24 -7.97 10.20
N VAL A 41 -1.03 -7.62 9.74
CA VAL A 41 0.12 -7.30 10.58
C VAL A 41 0.14 -5.81 10.94
N PHE A 42 -0.08 -4.94 9.95
CA PHE A 42 -0.11 -3.50 10.16
C PHE A 42 -1.23 -2.84 9.33
N PRO A 43 -2.41 -2.60 9.91
CA PRO A 43 -3.57 -2.10 9.18
C PRO A 43 -3.63 -0.58 9.04
N TRP A 44 -2.81 0.16 9.79
CA TRP A 44 -2.95 1.63 9.98
C TRP A 44 -2.09 2.47 9.02
N ILE A 45 -1.61 1.90 7.92
CA ILE A 45 -0.81 2.62 6.93
C ILE A 45 -1.60 2.78 5.63
N GLU A 46 -1.59 4.01 5.11
CA GLU A 46 -2.34 4.43 3.93
C GLU A 46 -1.43 5.11 2.90
N LEU A 47 -1.89 5.15 1.66
CA LEU A 47 -1.21 5.89 0.59
C LEU A 47 -1.41 7.40 0.80
N GLY A 48 -0.31 8.15 0.69
CA GLY A 48 -0.31 9.60 0.66
C GLY A 48 -0.42 10.15 -0.76
N PRO A 49 -0.51 11.49 -0.91
CA PRO A 49 -0.60 12.14 -2.23
C PRO A 49 0.63 11.90 -3.12
N ASP A 50 1.81 11.71 -2.51
CA ASP A 50 3.07 11.51 -3.26
C ASP A 50 3.38 10.01 -3.47
N ALA A 51 2.45 9.11 -3.11
CA ALA A 51 2.60 7.66 -3.23
C ALA A 51 2.94 7.22 -4.65
N GLU A 52 2.22 7.76 -5.64
CA GLU A 52 2.36 7.37 -7.04
C GLU A 52 3.77 7.65 -7.55
N ALA A 53 4.26 8.88 -7.33
CA ALA A 53 5.59 9.29 -7.73
C ALA A 53 6.68 8.49 -7.02
N PHE A 54 6.48 8.17 -5.74
CA PHE A 54 7.41 7.34 -4.97
C PHE A 54 7.46 5.91 -5.51
N LEU A 55 6.31 5.25 -5.67
CA LEU A 55 6.24 3.85 -6.13
C LEU A 55 6.78 3.66 -7.55
N LYS A 56 6.57 4.62 -8.45
CA LYS A 56 7.18 4.61 -9.79
C LYS A 56 8.71 4.62 -9.73
N LYS A 57 9.31 5.33 -8.77
CA LYS A 57 10.77 5.36 -8.58
C LYS A 57 11.35 4.04 -8.06
N GLN A 58 10.55 3.27 -7.32
CA GLN A 58 11.00 2.00 -6.73
C GLN A 58 11.15 0.86 -7.74
N LYS A 59 10.64 1.01 -8.97
CA LYS A 59 10.74 0.01 -10.06
C LYS A 59 10.38 -1.41 -9.60
N LEU A 60 9.29 -1.53 -8.85
CA LEU A 60 8.85 -2.80 -8.27
C LEU A 60 8.51 -3.83 -9.35
N HIS A 61 8.78 -5.10 -9.05
CA HIS A 61 8.42 -6.18 -9.96
C HIS A 61 6.89 -6.40 -9.97
N VAL A 62 6.36 -6.97 -11.06
CA VAL A 62 4.93 -7.30 -11.19
C VAL A 62 4.42 -8.12 -9.99
N LYS A 63 5.24 -9.04 -9.49
CA LYS A 63 4.91 -9.86 -8.31
C LYS A 63 4.68 -9.03 -7.04
N ASP A 64 5.41 -7.93 -6.87
CA ASP A 64 5.27 -7.06 -5.72
C ASP A 64 4.03 -6.19 -5.86
N PHE A 65 3.76 -5.64 -7.04
CA PHE A 65 2.48 -4.96 -7.32
C PHE A 65 1.28 -5.87 -7.07
N ALA A 66 1.33 -7.14 -7.50
CA ALA A 66 0.27 -8.10 -7.24
C ALA A 66 0.02 -8.29 -5.74
N LYS A 67 1.08 -8.35 -4.92
CA LYS A 67 0.95 -8.41 -3.46
C LYS A 67 0.33 -7.13 -2.89
N LEU A 68 0.77 -5.97 -3.35
CA LEU A 68 0.25 -4.68 -2.90
C LEU A 68 -1.25 -4.54 -3.23
N VAL A 69 -1.65 -4.87 -4.45
CA VAL A 69 -3.07 -4.85 -4.88
C VAL A 69 -3.92 -5.82 -4.06
N ASN A 70 -3.42 -7.01 -3.78
CA ASN A 70 -4.13 -7.98 -2.94
C ASN A 70 -4.28 -7.50 -1.49
N ASN A 71 -3.30 -6.76 -0.97
CA ASN A 71 -3.32 -6.16 0.36
C ASN A 71 -4.16 -4.89 0.44
N ALA A 72 -4.49 -4.24 -0.68
CA ALA A 72 -5.27 -3.02 -0.69
C ALA A 72 -6.68 -3.22 -0.12
N ARG A 73 -7.17 -2.21 0.63
CA ARG A 73 -8.46 -2.23 1.34
C ARG A 73 -9.50 -1.31 0.72
N THR A 74 -9.09 -0.38 -0.13
CA THR A 74 -10.00 0.61 -0.73
C THR A 74 -9.96 0.55 -2.25
N LYS A 75 -11.07 0.91 -2.89
CA LYS A 75 -11.16 1.02 -4.36
C LYS A 75 -10.07 1.94 -4.93
N ASN A 76 -9.92 3.12 -4.33
CA ASN A 76 -8.93 4.11 -4.78
C ASN A 76 -7.49 3.58 -4.70
N GLU A 77 -7.15 2.85 -3.65
CA GLU A 77 -5.82 2.23 -3.49
C GLU A 77 -5.57 1.16 -4.57
N ILE A 78 -6.57 0.32 -4.86
CA ILE A 78 -6.48 -0.71 -5.89
C ILE A 78 -6.26 -0.08 -7.28
N GLU A 79 -7.06 0.92 -7.62
CA GLU A 79 -6.96 1.61 -8.92
C GLU A 79 -5.63 2.34 -9.08
N LEU A 80 -5.12 2.99 -8.03
CA LEU A 80 -3.82 3.66 -8.08
C LEU A 80 -2.69 2.65 -8.34
N LEU A 81 -2.68 1.53 -7.60
CA LEU A 81 -1.64 0.51 -7.74
C LEU A 81 -1.66 -0.16 -9.12
N ALA A 82 -2.86 -0.39 -9.68
CA ALA A 82 -2.99 -0.94 -11.04
C ALA A 82 -2.40 0.00 -12.08
N ARG A 83 -2.78 1.29 -12.02
CA ARG A 83 -2.29 2.35 -12.91
C ARG A 83 -0.77 2.50 -12.89
N ILE A 84 -0.13 2.32 -11.75
CA ILE A 84 1.34 2.44 -11.63
C ILE A 84 2.05 1.32 -12.37
N SER A 85 1.54 0.09 -12.29
CA SER A 85 2.20 -1.06 -12.89
C SER A 85 2.04 -1.11 -14.41
N ASP A 86 0.91 -0.62 -14.92
CA ASP A 86 0.54 -0.61 -16.35
C ASP A 86 0.71 -1.98 -17.05
N THR A 87 0.37 -3.07 -16.34
CA THR A 87 0.44 -4.43 -16.91
C THR A 87 -0.91 -5.13 -16.87
N LYS A 88 -1.26 -5.81 -17.97
CA LYS A 88 -2.50 -6.61 -18.10
C LYS A 88 -2.68 -7.62 -16.96
N THR A 89 -1.59 -8.15 -16.42
CA THR A 89 -1.63 -9.09 -15.30
C THR A 89 -2.16 -8.42 -14.03
N ILE A 90 -1.68 -7.21 -13.72
CA ILE A 90 -2.15 -6.48 -12.54
C ILE A 90 -3.56 -5.97 -12.74
N ASP A 91 -3.93 -5.53 -13.95
CA ASP A 91 -5.30 -5.09 -14.24
C ASP A 91 -6.32 -6.19 -13.93
N ARG A 92 -6.06 -7.42 -14.37
CA ARG A 92 -6.92 -8.58 -14.06
C ARG A 92 -7.02 -8.86 -12.56
N ILE A 93 -5.92 -8.72 -11.82
CA ILE A 93 -5.90 -8.91 -10.36
C ILE A 93 -6.71 -7.79 -9.68
N ALA A 94 -6.54 -6.54 -10.13
CA ALA A 94 -7.26 -5.39 -9.63
C ALA A 94 -8.77 -5.50 -9.89
N GLU A 95 -9.19 -5.87 -11.09
CA GLU A 95 -10.59 -6.13 -11.42
C GLU A 95 -11.22 -7.20 -10.53
N THR A 96 -10.51 -8.31 -10.34
CA THR A 96 -10.98 -9.42 -9.49
C THR A 96 -11.14 -8.96 -8.04
N LYS A 97 -10.17 -8.19 -7.55
CA LYS A 97 -10.18 -7.63 -6.18
C LYS A 97 -11.32 -6.61 -6.00
N LEU A 98 -11.54 -5.73 -6.98
CA LEU A 98 -12.63 -4.74 -6.96
C LEU A 98 -13.99 -5.43 -6.92
N LYS A 99 -14.22 -6.43 -7.76
CA LYS A 99 -15.46 -7.23 -7.73
C LYS A 99 -15.68 -7.90 -6.37
N ALA A 100 -14.63 -8.47 -5.78
CA ALA A 100 -14.72 -9.07 -4.45
C ALA A 100 -15.08 -8.04 -3.37
N LEU A 101 -14.51 -6.82 -3.46
CA LEU A 101 -14.81 -5.72 -2.54
C LEU A 101 -16.27 -5.26 -2.68
N GLU A 102 -16.77 -5.10 -3.91
CA GLU A 102 -18.15 -4.70 -4.18
C GLU A 102 -19.16 -5.75 -3.70
N ASN A 103 -18.88 -7.03 -3.91
CA ASN A 103 -19.74 -8.11 -3.42
C ASN A 103 -19.77 -8.18 -1.88
N SER A 104 -18.66 -7.86 -1.22
CA SER A 104 -18.61 -7.80 0.25
C SER A 104 -19.37 -6.61 0.83
N LEU A 105 -19.62 -5.55 0.07
CA LEU A 105 -20.38 -4.37 0.50
C LEU A 105 -21.89 -4.50 0.27
N LYS A 106 -22.30 -5.43 -0.60
CA LYS A 106 -23.72 -5.70 -0.93
C LYS A 106 -24.38 -6.72 -0.01
N ASN A 107 -23.59 -7.49 0.75
CA ASN A 107 -24.05 -8.42 1.79
C ASN A 107 -23.93 -7.78 3.16
#